data_AF-A0A387ASX8-F1
#
_entry.id   AF-A0A387ASX8-F1
#
_cell.length_a   1.000
_cell.length_b   1.000
_cell.length_c   1.000
_cell.angle_alpha   90.00
_cell.angle_beta   90.00
_cell.angle_gamma   90.00
#
_symmetry.space_group_name_H-M   'P 1'
#
loop_
_entity.id
_entity.type
_entity.pdbx_description
1 polymer ?
#
loop_
_entity_poly.entity_id
_entity_poly.type
_entity_poly.pdbx_seq_one_letter_code
_entity_poly.pdbx_strand_id
1 'polypeptide(L)'
;MMMGMKMDGLEMNMKSKLPKGLKKAKHTKFRVGQKVTLKAKHMKGMYNAKAKVAGVYKTNLYEITFKPTNGKKTVKDHKWVVSKELKAKGKLKAGKKVTVLANHMYGMKGAKGKIVKVHKGPAYVVNFTDTKTHMVIKNHKWLTQSELKARK
;
A
#
# COMPACT_ATOMS: atom_id res chain seq x y z
N MET A 1 -11.01 -24.35 4.75
CA MET A 1 -10.05 -23.52 3.98
C MET A 1 -10.14 -22.07 4.45
N MET A 2 -9.06 -21.48 4.95
CA MET A 2 -9.03 -20.02 5.19
C MET A 2 -9.03 -19.32 3.83
N MET A 3 -10.15 -18.68 3.47
CA MET A 3 -10.26 -17.86 2.26
C MET A 3 -9.24 -16.72 2.37
N GLY A 4 -8.30 -16.62 1.41
CA GLY A 4 -7.27 -15.58 1.42
C GLY A 4 -7.86 -14.15 1.41
N MET A 5 -7.19 -13.20 2.06
CA MET A 5 -7.65 -11.81 2.11
C MET A 5 -7.61 -11.18 0.71
N LYS A 6 -8.61 -10.37 0.38
CA LYS A 6 -8.73 -9.75 -0.94
C LYS A 6 -8.63 -8.23 -0.87
N MET A 7 -8.00 -7.66 -1.89
CA MET A 7 -7.91 -6.23 -2.16
C MET A 7 -8.07 -6.04 -3.66
N ASP A 8 -8.93 -5.10 -4.08
CA ASP A 8 -9.22 -4.85 -5.51
C ASP A 8 -9.62 -6.10 -6.31
N GLY A 9 -10.28 -7.07 -5.66
CA GLY A 9 -10.66 -8.36 -6.28
C GLY A 9 -9.51 -9.34 -6.51
N LEU A 10 -8.29 -8.98 -6.11
CA LEU A 10 -7.11 -9.84 -6.11
C LEU A 10 -6.83 -10.39 -4.72
N GLU A 11 -6.21 -11.56 -4.67
CA GLU A 11 -5.75 -12.14 -3.41
C GLU A 11 -4.47 -11.44 -2.96
N MET A 12 -4.43 -11.05 -1.69
CA MET A 12 -3.30 -10.36 -1.08
C MET A 12 -2.15 -11.32 -0.82
N ASN A 13 -0.94 -10.86 -1.10
CA ASN A 13 0.27 -11.55 -0.67
C ASN A 13 0.55 -11.21 0.80
N MET A 14 0.22 -12.16 1.69
CA MET A 14 0.40 -12.00 3.13
C MET A 14 1.86 -12.10 3.60
N LYS A 15 2.81 -12.47 2.72
CA LYS A 15 4.25 -12.60 3.04
C LYS A 15 4.98 -11.26 2.85
N SER A 16 4.39 -10.16 3.32
CA SER A 16 4.98 -8.82 3.20
C SER A 16 6.14 -8.60 4.16
N LYS A 17 7.28 -8.15 3.62
CA LYS A 17 8.46 -7.70 4.38
C LYS A 17 8.56 -6.18 4.35
N LEU A 18 9.20 -5.60 5.36
CA LEU A 18 9.54 -4.18 5.31
C LEU A 18 10.40 -3.85 4.07
N PRO A 19 10.21 -2.68 3.45
CA PRO A 19 10.98 -2.27 2.28
C PRO A 19 12.48 -2.20 2.59
N LYS A 20 13.32 -2.67 1.66
CA LYS A 20 14.77 -2.48 1.72
C LYS A 20 15.19 -1.25 0.92
N GLY A 21 16.22 -0.56 1.40
CA GLY A 21 16.85 0.56 0.70
C GLY A 21 16.01 1.83 0.55
N LEU A 22 14.83 1.96 1.18
CA LEU A 22 14.12 3.24 1.24
C LEU A 22 14.64 4.09 2.41
N LYS A 23 14.85 5.38 2.14
CA LYS A 23 15.25 6.34 3.18
C LYS A 23 14.11 6.48 4.20
N LYS A 24 14.39 6.22 5.47
CA LYS A 24 13.45 6.46 6.57
C LYS A 24 13.09 7.94 6.62
N ALA A 25 11.82 8.26 6.84
CA ALA A 25 11.40 9.64 7.07
C ALA A 25 11.76 10.06 8.50
N LYS A 26 12.22 11.31 8.67
CA LYS A 26 12.49 11.94 9.97
C LYS A 26 11.38 12.95 10.27
N HIS A 27 11.17 13.28 11.56
CA HIS A 27 10.18 14.27 12.02
C HIS A 27 8.76 14.04 11.49
N THR A 28 8.30 12.78 11.52
CA THR A 28 6.96 12.41 11.04
C THR A 28 5.90 12.55 12.12
N LYS A 29 4.67 12.91 11.71
CA LYS A 29 3.52 13.02 12.63
C LYS A 29 3.25 11.72 13.39
N PHE A 30 3.44 10.58 12.72
CA PHE A 30 3.36 9.27 13.34
C PHE A 30 4.72 8.57 13.30
N ARG A 31 5.21 8.11 14.45
CA ARG A 31 6.52 7.42 14.57
C ARG A 31 6.36 5.91 14.50
N VAL A 32 7.43 5.21 14.15
CA VAL A 32 7.47 3.74 14.26
C VAL A 32 7.16 3.33 15.70
N GLY A 33 6.31 2.33 15.86
CA GLY A 33 5.83 1.87 17.16
C GLY A 33 4.58 2.58 17.68
N GLN A 34 4.19 3.72 17.11
CA GLN A 34 3.01 4.46 17.56
C GLN A 34 1.71 3.72 17.23
N LYS A 35 0.78 3.72 18.19
CA LYS A 35 -0.59 3.22 18.00
C LYS A 35 -1.41 4.23 17.20
N VAL A 36 -2.15 3.74 16.21
CA VAL A 36 -3.01 4.54 15.34
C VAL A 36 -4.32 3.82 15.05
N THR A 37 -5.28 4.57 14.55
CA THR A 37 -6.52 4.06 13.96
C THR A 37 -6.49 4.34 12.46
N LEU A 38 -6.73 3.33 11.66
CA LEU A 38 -6.73 3.46 10.20
C LEU A 38 -8.01 4.15 9.71
N LYS A 39 -7.87 5.09 8.77
CA LYS A 39 -8.96 5.79 8.09
C LYS A 39 -9.06 5.45 6.60
N ALA A 40 -8.13 4.63 6.10
CA ALA A 40 -8.18 4.07 4.76
C ALA A 40 -9.32 3.05 4.60
N LYS A 41 -9.81 2.92 3.36
CA LYS A 41 -10.82 1.95 2.93
C LYS A 41 -10.32 1.11 1.75
N HIS A 42 -9.01 0.84 1.69
CA HIS A 42 -8.39 0.14 0.56
C HIS A 42 -8.82 -1.33 0.46
N MET A 43 -9.10 -1.96 1.60
CA MET A 43 -9.65 -3.30 1.70
C MET A 43 -10.71 -3.37 2.80
N LYS A 44 -11.61 -4.36 2.70
CA LYS A 44 -12.58 -4.65 3.76
C LYS A 44 -11.83 -4.89 5.08
N GLY A 45 -12.40 -4.44 6.19
CA GLY A 45 -11.81 -4.62 7.52
C GLY A 45 -10.67 -3.67 7.90
N MET A 46 -10.26 -2.77 7.00
CA MET A 46 -9.22 -1.79 7.28
C MET A 46 -9.74 -0.53 7.99
N TYR A 47 -10.94 -0.07 7.64
CA TYR A 47 -11.49 1.17 8.19
C TYR A 47 -11.75 1.05 9.70
N ASN A 48 -11.30 2.02 10.48
CA ASN A 48 -11.31 2.03 11.95
C ASN A 48 -10.49 0.90 12.61
N ALA A 49 -9.69 0.14 11.85
CA ALA A 49 -8.83 -0.89 12.41
C ALA A 49 -7.80 -0.29 13.38
N LYS A 50 -7.56 -1.03 14.47
CA LYS A 50 -6.49 -0.76 15.41
C LYS A 50 -5.16 -1.18 14.77
N ALA A 51 -4.21 -0.26 14.69
CA ALA A 51 -2.92 -0.50 14.06
C ALA A 51 -1.73 0.03 14.88
N LYS A 52 -0.53 -0.42 14.51
CA LYS A 52 0.78 0.06 14.99
C LYS A 52 1.64 0.37 13.77
N VAL A 53 2.30 1.53 13.76
CA VAL A 53 3.19 1.93 12.67
C VAL A 53 4.44 1.02 12.69
N ALA A 54 4.70 0.33 11.59
CA ALA A 54 5.84 -0.57 11.41
C ALA A 54 7.00 0.09 10.65
N GLY A 55 6.74 1.10 9.83
CA GLY A 55 7.76 1.83 9.09
C GLY A 55 7.23 3.13 8.48
N VAL A 56 8.12 4.11 8.30
CA VAL A 56 7.79 5.40 7.68
C VAL A 56 8.94 5.85 6.78
N TYR A 57 8.65 6.14 5.51
CA TYR A 57 9.67 6.33 4.48
C TYR A 57 9.47 7.63 3.70
N LYS A 58 10.57 8.32 3.38
CA LYS A 58 10.59 9.55 2.58
C LYS A 58 10.49 9.18 1.10
N THR A 59 9.28 8.91 0.64
CA THR A 59 8.95 8.61 -0.76
C THR A 59 7.54 9.11 -1.06
N ASN A 60 7.30 9.47 -2.33
CA ASN A 60 5.96 9.72 -2.82
C ASN A 60 5.18 8.39 -2.93
N LEU A 61 3.86 8.51 -2.85
CA LEU A 61 2.90 7.44 -3.10
C LEU A 61 2.23 7.69 -4.45
N TYR A 62 1.91 6.61 -5.15
CA TYR A 62 1.29 6.65 -6.47
C TYR A 62 0.01 5.83 -6.43
N GLU A 63 -1.06 6.46 -6.90
CA GLU A 63 -2.30 5.79 -7.25
C GLU A 63 -2.18 5.30 -8.68
N ILE A 64 -2.49 4.03 -8.93
CA ILE A 64 -2.27 3.40 -10.25
C ILE A 64 -3.49 2.64 -10.73
N THR A 65 -3.67 2.61 -12.04
CA THR A 65 -4.52 1.63 -12.72
C THR A 65 -3.62 0.62 -13.40
N PHE A 66 -3.88 -0.68 -13.28
CA PHE A 66 -3.06 -1.72 -13.92
C PHE A 66 -3.89 -2.93 -14.36
N LYS A 67 -3.40 -3.62 -15.40
CA LYS A 67 -3.97 -4.89 -15.87
C LYS A 67 -3.20 -6.05 -15.23
N PRO A 68 -3.80 -6.84 -14.32
CA PRO A 68 -3.13 -7.96 -13.67
C PRO A 68 -2.58 -8.98 -14.67
N THR A 69 -1.44 -9.59 -14.35
CA THR A 69 -0.76 -10.57 -15.22
C THR A 69 -1.45 -11.93 -15.30
N ASN A 70 -2.38 -12.21 -14.37
CA ASN A 70 -3.14 -13.46 -14.28
C ASN A 70 -4.49 -13.40 -15.01
N GLY A 71 -4.65 -12.52 -16.00
CA GLY A 71 -5.85 -12.42 -16.82
C GLY A 71 -7.06 -11.73 -16.17
N LYS A 72 -7.06 -11.54 -14.84
CA LYS A 72 -8.17 -10.88 -14.11
C LYS A 72 -8.46 -9.46 -14.59
N LYS A 73 -9.66 -8.97 -14.28
CA LYS A 73 -10.13 -7.61 -14.66
C LYS A 73 -9.13 -6.53 -14.25
N THR A 74 -9.08 -5.46 -15.03
CA THR A 74 -8.25 -4.28 -14.73
C THR A 74 -8.58 -3.73 -13.35
N VAL A 75 -7.55 -3.49 -12.54
CA VAL A 75 -7.67 -2.81 -11.26
C VAL A 75 -7.52 -1.32 -11.50
N LYS A 76 -8.54 -0.54 -11.12
CA LYS A 76 -8.55 0.91 -11.23
C LYS A 76 -8.20 1.55 -9.89
N ASP A 77 -7.50 2.67 -9.92
CA ASP A 77 -7.29 3.58 -8.79
C ASP A 77 -6.73 2.91 -7.52
N HIS A 78 -5.87 1.90 -7.71
CA HIS A 78 -5.23 1.16 -6.63
C HIS A 78 -4.31 2.06 -5.80
N LYS A 79 -4.49 1.96 -4.47
CA LYS A 79 -3.73 2.66 -3.44
C LYS A 79 -2.99 1.62 -2.59
N TRP A 80 -1.67 1.65 -2.48
CA TRP A 80 -0.72 2.54 -3.13
C TRP A 80 0.51 1.74 -3.56
N VAL A 81 1.33 2.35 -4.40
CA VAL A 81 2.73 1.92 -4.61
C VAL A 81 3.68 3.10 -4.42
N VAL A 82 4.97 2.84 -4.25
CA VAL A 82 6.02 3.88 -4.14
C VAL A 82 6.98 3.86 -5.33
N SER A 83 7.85 4.87 -5.47
CA SER A 83 8.70 5.02 -6.68
C SER A 83 9.57 3.79 -6.96
N LYS A 84 10.11 3.13 -5.93
CA LYS A 84 10.93 1.91 -6.08
C LYS A 84 10.13 0.68 -6.51
N GLU A 85 8.81 0.75 -6.45
CA GLU A 85 7.91 -0.33 -6.86
C GLU A 85 7.35 -0.09 -8.28
N LEU A 86 7.86 0.90 -9.01
CA LEU A 86 7.47 1.22 -10.38
C LEU A 86 8.71 1.32 -11.28
N LYS A 87 8.64 0.70 -12.46
CA LYS A 87 9.64 0.85 -13.53
C LYS A 87 9.04 1.65 -14.67
N ALA A 88 9.66 2.80 -14.99
CA ALA A 88 9.33 3.61 -16.16
C ALA A 88 10.51 4.47 -16.59
N LYS A 89 10.54 4.87 -17.87
CA LYS A 89 11.51 5.85 -18.39
C LYS A 89 11.05 7.28 -18.02
N GLY A 90 11.91 8.10 -17.44
CA GLY A 90 11.61 9.50 -17.11
C GLY A 90 10.73 9.71 -15.87
N LYS A 91 10.24 10.94 -15.68
CA LYS A 91 9.54 11.37 -14.45
C LYS A 91 8.24 10.60 -14.21
N LEU A 92 8.02 10.17 -12.97
CA LEU A 92 6.78 9.52 -12.50
C LEU A 92 5.72 10.59 -12.18
N LYS A 93 4.86 10.88 -13.16
CA LYS A 93 3.75 11.85 -13.07
C LYS A 93 2.42 11.21 -13.47
N ALA A 94 1.30 11.86 -13.14
CA ALA A 94 -0.01 11.47 -13.65
C ALA A 94 0.05 11.29 -15.17
N GLY A 95 -0.63 10.28 -15.69
CA GLY A 95 -0.58 9.96 -17.11
C GLY A 95 0.51 8.95 -17.49
N LYS A 96 1.55 8.78 -16.67
CA LYS A 96 2.74 8.00 -17.06
C LYS A 96 2.46 6.50 -17.09
N LYS A 97 2.76 5.85 -18.22
CA LYS A 97 2.80 4.38 -18.33
C LYS A 97 3.96 3.81 -17.51
N VAL A 98 3.68 2.75 -16.75
CA VAL A 98 4.62 2.10 -15.83
C VAL A 98 4.51 0.58 -15.92
N THR A 99 5.58 -0.13 -15.54
CA THR A 99 5.52 -1.54 -15.15
C THR A 99 5.57 -1.61 -13.63
N VAL A 100 4.63 -2.33 -13.03
CA VAL A 100 4.51 -2.47 -11.58
C VAL A 100 5.47 -3.55 -11.10
N LEU A 101 6.34 -3.21 -10.14
CA LEU A 101 7.30 -4.13 -9.53
C LEU A 101 6.83 -4.63 -8.15
N ALA A 102 5.85 -3.96 -7.55
CA ALA A 102 5.19 -4.39 -6.32
C ALA A 102 4.57 -5.79 -6.48
N ASN A 103 4.57 -6.55 -5.39
CA ASN A 103 3.92 -7.86 -5.30
C ASN A 103 2.98 -7.91 -4.09
N HIS A 104 2.18 -6.86 -3.89
CA HIS A 104 1.25 -6.75 -2.76
C HIS A 104 0.07 -7.72 -2.91
N MET A 105 -0.33 -8.00 -4.16
CA MET A 105 -1.38 -8.95 -4.51
C MET A 105 -0.92 -9.83 -5.67
N TYR A 106 -1.41 -11.07 -5.74
CA TYR A 106 -1.10 -11.97 -6.84
C TYR A 106 -1.61 -11.42 -8.17
N GLY A 107 -0.72 -11.40 -9.17
CA GLY A 107 -0.96 -10.80 -10.48
C GLY A 107 -0.53 -9.33 -10.61
N MET A 108 -0.04 -8.70 -9.54
CA MET A 108 0.42 -7.30 -9.57
C MET A 108 1.84 -7.16 -10.14
N LYS A 109 2.76 -8.05 -9.76
CA LYS A 109 4.16 -7.96 -10.19
C LYS A 109 4.28 -8.20 -11.69
N GLY A 110 4.93 -7.28 -12.39
CA GLY A 110 5.10 -7.30 -13.85
C GLY A 110 3.93 -6.68 -14.61
N ALA A 111 2.82 -6.34 -13.94
CA ALA A 111 1.66 -5.75 -14.58
C ALA A 111 1.99 -4.42 -15.28
N LYS A 112 1.38 -4.19 -16.44
CA LYS A 112 1.43 -2.88 -17.11
C LYS A 112 0.30 -2.00 -16.58
N GLY A 113 0.63 -0.74 -16.32
CA GLY A 113 -0.31 0.21 -15.74
C GLY A 113 0.04 1.66 -16.06
N LYS A 114 -0.69 2.56 -15.42
CA LYS A 114 -0.57 4.00 -15.56
C LYS A 114 -0.72 4.67 -14.20
N ILE A 115 0.09 5.69 -13.94
CA ILE A 115 -0.08 6.54 -12.76
C ILE A 115 -1.31 7.42 -12.96
N VAL A 116 -2.26 7.31 -12.03
CA VAL A 116 -3.46 8.13 -11.95
C VAL A 116 -3.10 9.45 -11.27
N LYS A 117 -2.52 9.35 -10.06
CA LYS A 117 -2.19 10.51 -9.24
C LYS A 117 -0.92 10.29 -8.44
N VAL A 118 -0.21 11.39 -8.16
CA VAL A 118 0.98 11.42 -7.31
C VAL A 118 0.62 12.11 -6.00
N HIS A 119 0.92 11.45 -4.89
CA HIS A 119 0.75 11.98 -3.55
C HIS A 119 2.10 12.18 -2.90
N LYS A 120 2.36 13.40 -2.39
CA LYS A 120 3.57 13.68 -1.63
C LYS A 120 3.55 12.84 -0.35
N GLY A 121 4.71 12.27 -0.02
CA GLY A 121 4.90 11.44 1.17
C GLY A 121 4.76 12.20 2.50
N PRO A 122 5.07 11.53 3.62
CA PRO A 122 5.73 10.22 3.71
C PRO A 122 4.78 9.02 3.52
N ALA A 123 5.36 7.86 3.19
CA ALA A 123 4.64 6.58 3.08
C ALA A 123 4.78 5.75 4.36
N TYR A 124 3.66 5.24 4.86
CA TYR A 124 3.57 4.45 6.08
C TYR A 124 3.36 2.96 5.77
N VAL A 125 3.96 2.13 6.62
CA VAL A 125 3.72 0.69 6.71
C VAL A 125 3.13 0.42 8.10
N VAL A 126 2.09 -0.40 8.18
CA VAL A 126 1.39 -0.68 9.46
C VAL A 126 1.20 -2.16 9.70
N ASN A 127 1.14 -2.54 10.97
CA ASN A 127 0.56 -3.80 11.42
C ASN A 127 -0.84 -3.49 11.96
N PHE A 128 -1.87 -4.22 11.54
CA PHE A 128 -3.23 -3.96 12.02
C PHE A 128 -4.04 -5.23 12.21
N THR A 129 -5.05 -5.15 13.07
CA THR A 129 -6.05 -6.21 13.24
C THR A 129 -7.26 -5.88 12.39
N ASP A 130 -7.57 -6.74 11.44
CA ASP A 130 -8.72 -6.59 10.56
C ASP A 130 -10.03 -6.59 11.36
N THR A 131 -10.92 -5.62 11.11
CA THR A 131 -12.16 -5.47 11.89
C THR A 131 -13.27 -6.45 11.50
N LYS A 132 -13.07 -7.27 10.47
CA LYS A 132 -14.06 -8.24 9.99
C LYS A 132 -13.61 -9.67 10.25
N THR A 133 -12.32 -9.96 10.03
CA THR A 133 -11.78 -11.32 10.21
C THR A 133 -11.00 -11.49 11.51
N HIS A 134 -10.70 -10.39 12.22
CA HIS A 134 -9.83 -10.37 13.41
C HIS A 134 -8.40 -10.87 13.17
N MET A 135 -8.01 -11.08 11.91
CA MET A 135 -6.65 -11.48 11.55
C MET A 135 -5.66 -10.32 11.73
N VAL A 136 -4.47 -10.64 12.21
CA VAL A 136 -3.36 -9.68 12.29
C VAL A 136 -2.64 -9.63 10.95
N ILE A 137 -2.73 -8.50 10.25
CA ILE A 137 -1.98 -8.24 9.03
C ILE A 137 -0.68 -7.52 9.40
N LYS A 138 0.45 -8.11 9.01
CA LYS A 138 1.79 -7.54 9.26
C LYS A 138 2.33 -6.84 8.01
N ASN A 139 3.06 -5.75 8.22
CA ASN A 139 3.76 -4.97 7.22
C ASN A 139 2.88 -4.56 6.02
N HIS A 140 1.63 -4.18 6.28
CA HIS A 140 0.71 -3.75 5.24
C HIS A 140 1.19 -2.43 4.62
N LYS A 141 1.24 -2.43 3.28
CA LYS A 141 1.75 -1.35 2.43
C LYS A 141 0.61 -0.87 1.53
N TRP A 142 0.38 0.42 1.38
CA TRP A 142 0.94 1.56 2.12
C TRP A 142 -0.18 2.43 2.62
N LEU A 143 0.15 3.42 3.44
CA LEU A 143 -0.78 4.47 3.80
C LEU A 143 -0.11 5.84 3.71
N THR A 144 -0.91 6.84 3.42
CA THR A 144 -0.56 8.26 3.58
C THR A 144 -0.72 8.71 5.03
N GLN A 145 -0.16 9.86 5.38
CA GLN A 145 -0.33 10.43 6.72
C GLN A 145 -1.79 10.71 7.07
N SER A 146 -2.59 11.19 6.12
CA SER A 146 -4.01 11.51 6.31
C SER A 146 -4.89 10.28 6.55
N GLU A 147 -4.41 9.09 6.15
CA GLU A 147 -5.12 7.83 6.37
C GLU A 147 -4.87 7.24 7.77
N LEU A 148 -4.14 7.97 8.63
CA LEU A 148 -3.85 7.59 10.00
C LEU A 148 -4.41 8.62 10.98
N LYS A 149 -5.06 8.15 12.04
CA LYS A 149 -5.45 8.96 13.20
C LYS A 149 -4.69 8.48 14.44
N ALA A 150 -4.19 9.42 15.23
CA ALA A 150 -3.56 9.09 16.51
C ALA A 150 -4.52 8.29 17.39
N ARG A 151 -4.00 7.25 18.05
CA ARG A 151 -4.74 6.49 19.05
C ARG A 151 -3.95 6.55 20.35
N LYS A 152 -4.60 7.02 21.41
CA LYS A 152 -4.06 6.95 22.77
C LYS A 152 -4.03 5.48 23.21
#